data_AF-X1PUR2-F1
#
_entry.id   AF-X1PUR2-F1
#
_cell.length_a   1.000
_cell.length_b   1.000
_cell.length_c   1.000
_cell.angle_alpha   90.00
_cell.angle_beta   90.00
_cell.angle_gamma   90.00
#
_symmetry.space_group_name_H-M   'P 1'
#
loop_
_entity.id
_entity.type
_entity.pdbx_description
1 polymer ?
#
loop_
_entity_poly.entity_id
_entity_poly.type
_entity_poly.pdbx_seq_one_letter_code
_entity_poly.pdbx_strand_id
1 'polypeptide(L)'
;RPEFALDDTIGNINYFNTLYLSKDTIGPNITIIRPIENQKVDRNAPLFELLIFDENGVDFRWYTIGRGETPKQFTDLTGIIDQNLWEEIWDNLTQGAIITIRFYAKDTLGNENFVELNLIVEKPLELPKFLSDPLGLLLPTLGLVVMIPLTIKLTKSRYYKSLNNKHKKKLRNVLIAAGFFLSLLTLNFIF
;
A
#
# COMPACT_ATOMS: atom_id res chain seq x y z
N ARG A 1 33.85 -26.37 35.01
CA ARG A 1 34.04 -27.76 35.48
C ARG A 1 34.77 -27.72 36.82
N PRO A 2 34.12 -28.15 37.90
CA PRO A 2 34.80 -28.98 38.89
C PRO A 2 33.97 -30.22 39.23
N GLU A 3 34.61 -31.38 39.28
CA GLU A 3 34.07 -32.60 39.90
C GLU A 3 34.57 -32.63 41.34
N PHE A 4 33.66 -32.68 42.31
CA PHE A 4 34.00 -32.91 43.71
C PHE A 4 33.55 -34.32 44.09
N ALA A 5 34.50 -35.18 44.46
CA ALA A 5 34.22 -36.45 45.11
C ALA A 5 34.49 -36.31 46.61
N LEU A 6 33.53 -36.74 47.44
CA LEU A 6 33.75 -36.98 48.86
C LEU A 6 33.85 -38.50 49.05
N ASP A 7 34.97 -38.95 49.60
CA ASP A 7 35.24 -40.34 49.91
C ASP A 7 34.87 -40.60 51.39
N ASP A 8 34.00 -41.58 51.65
CA ASP A 8 33.77 -42.08 53.01
C ASP A 8 34.57 -43.38 53.22
N THR A 9 35.15 -43.50 54.41
CA THR A 9 36.17 -44.49 54.77
C THR A 9 35.66 -45.95 54.81
N ILE A 10 34.53 -46.28 54.19
CA ILE A 10 33.91 -47.62 54.21
C ILE A 10 33.75 -48.23 52.80
N GLY A 11 34.16 -47.52 51.73
CA GLY A 11 34.15 -48.09 50.37
C GLY A 11 32.74 -48.21 49.78
N ASN A 12 31.78 -47.43 50.29
CA ASN A 12 30.48 -47.26 49.65
C ASN A 12 30.62 -46.22 48.54
N ILE A 13 30.69 -46.68 47.29
CA ILE A 13 30.65 -45.81 46.11
C ILE A 13 29.20 -45.32 45.91
N ASN A 14 28.92 -44.10 46.39
CA ASN A 14 27.67 -43.42 46.08
C ASN A 14 27.70 -42.92 44.63
N TYR A 15 26.96 -43.59 43.74
CA TYR A 15 26.75 -43.11 42.38
C TYR A 15 25.70 -42.00 42.40
N PHE A 16 26.14 -40.74 42.27
CA PHE A 16 25.22 -39.63 42.03
C PHE A 16 24.79 -39.64 40.57
N ASN A 17 23.55 -40.01 40.29
CA ASN A 17 22.99 -39.88 38.94
C ASN A 17 22.61 -38.41 38.73
N THR A 18 23.40 -37.66 37.96
CA THR A 18 23.09 -36.26 37.64
C THR A 18 22.18 -36.21 36.43
N LEU A 19 20.94 -35.75 36.61
CA LEU A 19 19.99 -35.51 35.54
C LEU A 19 20.15 -34.07 35.04
N TYR A 20 20.51 -33.90 33.76
CA TYR A 20 20.50 -32.59 33.10
C TYR A 20 19.15 -32.38 32.42
N LEU A 21 18.42 -31.36 32.86
CA LEU A 21 17.17 -30.91 32.22
C LEU A 21 17.47 -29.64 31.43
N SER A 22 17.35 -29.70 30.10
CA SER A 22 17.36 -28.53 29.23
C SER A 22 15.96 -28.30 28.68
N LYS A 23 15.42 -27.09 28.88
CA LYS A 23 14.15 -26.67 28.28
C LYS A 23 14.46 -25.86 27.02
N ASP A 24 13.71 -26.09 25.95
CA ASP A 24 13.70 -25.19 24.81
C ASP A 24 13.03 -23.86 25.16
N THR A 25 13.66 -22.78 24.71
CA THR A 25 13.22 -21.39 24.92
C THR A 25 13.27 -20.57 23.64
N ILE A 26 13.54 -21.20 22.50
CA ILE A 26 13.72 -20.52 21.21
C ILE A 26 12.46 -20.76 20.38
N GLY A 27 11.88 -19.69 19.83
CA GLY A 27 10.73 -19.82 18.92
C GLY A 27 11.15 -20.09 17.47
N PRO A 28 10.18 -20.42 16.60
CA PRO A 28 10.46 -20.78 15.21
C PRO A 28 11.22 -19.70 14.44
N ASN A 29 12.11 -20.11 13.54
CA ASN A 29 12.73 -19.19 12.59
C ASN A 29 11.80 -18.96 11.40
N ILE A 30 11.50 -17.70 11.08
CA ILE A 30 10.57 -17.31 10.01
C ILE A 30 11.34 -16.45 9.00
N THR A 31 11.28 -16.83 7.73
CA THR A 31 11.81 -16.03 6.61
C THR A 31 10.71 -15.77 5.61
N ILE A 32 10.61 -14.52 5.16
CA ILE A 32 9.64 -14.11 4.15
C ILE A 32 10.32 -14.18 2.78
N ILE A 33 9.83 -15.03 1.90
CA ILE A 33 10.26 -15.10 0.50
C ILE A 33 9.45 -14.10 -0.32
N ARG A 34 8.13 -14.06 -0.07
CA ARG A 34 7.20 -13.07 -0.66
C ARG A 34 6.12 -12.67 0.35
N PRO A 35 5.59 -11.43 0.26
CA PRO A 35 6.03 -10.33 -0.62
C PRO A 35 7.38 -9.73 -0.19
N ILE A 36 7.94 -8.85 -1.02
CA ILE A 36 9.25 -8.21 -0.78
C ILE A 36 9.06 -6.90 -0.02
N GLU A 37 10.00 -6.57 0.86
CA GLU A 37 10.03 -5.29 1.58
C GLU A 37 9.90 -4.09 0.63
N ASN A 38 9.03 -3.15 0.98
CA ASN A 38 8.66 -1.95 0.21
C ASN A 38 8.07 -2.25 -1.18
N GLN A 39 7.61 -3.47 -1.45
CA GLN A 39 6.89 -3.77 -2.68
C GLN A 39 5.63 -2.89 -2.78
N LYS A 40 5.39 -2.34 -3.96
CA LYS A 40 4.16 -1.63 -4.28
C LYS A 40 3.00 -2.60 -4.47
N VAL A 41 1.86 -2.27 -3.89
CA VAL A 41 0.67 -3.14 -3.87
C VAL A 41 -0.59 -2.40 -4.26
N ASP A 42 -1.43 -3.08 -5.02
CA ASP A 42 -2.73 -2.59 -5.45
C ASP A 42 -3.84 -3.08 -4.51
N ARG A 43 -5.09 -2.95 -4.96
CA ARG A 43 -6.27 -3.36 -4.19
C ARG A 43 -6.40 -4.89 -4.07
N ASN A 44 -5.71 -5.67 -4.90
CA ASN A 44 -5.69 -7.13 -4.77
C ASN A 44 -4.71 -7.53 -3.67
N ALA A 45 -5.13 -8.45 -2.81
CA ALA A 45 -4.30 -8.92 -1.73
C ALA A 45 -3.05 -9.64 -2.27
N PRO A 46 -1.88 -9.35 -1.71
CA PRO A 46 -0.66 -10.00 -2.15
C PRO A 46 -0.67 -11.47 -1.74
N LEU A 47 -0.01 -12.29 -2.55
CA LEU A 47 0.33 -13.65 -2.14
C LEU A 47 1.54 -13.61 -1.20
N PHE A 48 1.56 -14.54 -0.26
CA PHE A 48 2.69 -14.77 0.63
C PHE A 48 3.36 -16.11 0.34
N GLU A 49 4.66 -16.15 0.56
CA GLU A 49 5.50 -17.36 0.53
C GLU A 49 6.52 -17.24 1.66
N LEU A 50 6.55 -18.24 2.53
CA LEU A 50 7.32 -18.23 3.76
C LEU A 50 8.20 -19.48 3.86
N LEU A 51 9.31 -19.37 4.58
CA LEU A 51 10.04 -20.51 5.13
C LEU A 51 9.94 -20.43 6.64
N ILE A 52 9.42 -21.49 7.27
CA ILE A 52 9.31 -21.58 8.72
C ILE A 52 9.95 -22.89 9.16
N PHE A 53 10.89 -22.80 10.09
CA PHE A 53 11.61 -23.96 10.61
C PHE A 53 11.80 -23.84 12.12
N ASP A 54 11.59 -24.96 12.80
CA ASP A 54 11.84 -25.14 14.22
C ASP A 54 12.28 -26.60 14.48
N GLU A 55 13.23 -26.82 15.38
CA GLU A 55 13.74 -28.18 15.70
C GLU A 55 12.68 -29.05 16.39
N ASN A 56 11.78 -28.44 17.19
CA ASN A 56 10.69 -29.10 17.90
C ASN A 56 9.38 -29.10 17.11
N GLY A 57 9.40 -28.56 15.89
CA GLY A 57 8.24 -28.47 15.00
C GLY A 57 7.34 -27.27 15.29
N VAL A 58 6.50 -26.92 14.31
CA VAL A 58 5.64 -25.74 14.34
C VAL A 58 4.19 -26.17 14.48
N ASP A 59 3.49 -25.64 15.48
CA ASP A 59 2.09 -25.98 15.79
C ASP A 59 1.13 -24.94 15.18
N PHE A 60 1.34 -23.65 15.46
CA PHE A 60 0.46 -22.58 15.00
C PHE A 60 1.19 -21.54 14.15
N ARG A 61 0.49 -21.06 13.13
CA ARG A 61 0.95 -19.98 12.25
C ARG A 61 -0.19 -19.02 11.96
N TRP A 62 0.08 -17.73 12.06
CA TRP A 62 -0.90 -16.69 11.77
C TRP A 62 -0.21 -15.41 11.31
N TYR A 63 -0.97 -14.53 10.65
CA TYR A 63 -0.52 -13.18 10.37
C TYR A 63 -1.51 -12.14 10.88
N THR A 64 -1.00 -10.93 11.06
CA THR A 64 -1.79 -9.72 11.31
C THR A 64 -1.38 -8.65 10.31
N ILE A 65 -2.32 -7.81 9.90
CA ILE A 65 -2.07 -6.65 9.05
C ILE A 65 -2.26 -5.40 9.92
N GLY A 66 -1.41 -4.40 9.78
CA GLY A 66 -1.48 -3.18 10.59
C GLY A 66 -1.18 -3.39 12.08
N ARG A 67 -1.60 -2.42 12.91
CA ARG A 67 -1.36 -2.43 14.37
C ARG A 67 -2.55 -2.98 15.14
N GLY A 68 -2.53 -4.27 15.45
CA GLY A 68 -3.43 -4.88 16.44
C GLY A 68 -4.72 -5.51 15.89
N GLU A 69 -4.71 -5.95 14.63
CA GLU A 69 -5.87 -6.56 13.98
C GLU A 69 -6.04 -8.06 14.27
N THR A 70 -7.21 -8.58 13.92
CA THR A 70 -7.62 -9.97 14.10
C THR A 70 -6.62 -10.92 13.43
N PRO A 71 -6.01 -11.85 14.18
CA PRO A 71 -5.06 -12.81 13.62
C PRO A 71 -5.75 -13.76 12.63
N LYS A 72 -5.11 -13.99 11.49
CA LYS A 72 -5.56 -14.92 10.45
C LYS A 72 -4.65 -16.12 10.41
N GLN A 73 -5.20 -17.30 10.69
CA GLN A 73 -4.45 -18.56 10.66
C GLN A 73 -4.24 -19.05 9.23
N PHE A 74 -3.13 -19.75 9.01
CA PHE A 74 -2.83 -20.40 7.74
C PHE A 74 -2.06 -21.71 7.97
N THR A 75 -2.18 -22.64 7.03
CA THR A 75 -1.56 -23.97 7.11
C THR A 75 -0.49 -24.19 6.05
N ASP A 76 -0.65 -23.61 4.87
CA ASP A 76 0.34 -23.73 3.81
C ASP A 76 1.39 -22.61 3.92
N LEU A 77 2.63 -22.91 3.57
CA LEU A 77 3.70 -21.90 3.53
C LEU A 77 3.55 -20.92 2.36
N THR A 78 2.59 -21.18 1.46
CA THR A 78 2.19 -20.31 0.36
C THR A 78 0.69 -20.08 0.43
N GLY A 79 0.25 -18.84 0.24
CA GLY A 79 -1.17 -18.51 0.24
C GLY A 79 -1.44 -17.09 -0.23
N ILE A 80 -2.70 -16.67 -0.14
CA ILE A 80 -3.13 -15.30 -0.43
C ILE A 80 -3.58 -14.68 0.89
N ILE A 81 -3.18 -13.44 1.14
CA ILE A 81 -3.70 -12.66 2.26
C ILE A 81 -5.23 -12.51 2.10
N ASP A 82 -5.98 -12.52 3.20
CA ASP A 82 -7.44 -12.43 3.19
C ASP A 82 -7.89 -11.18 2.43
N GLN A 83 -8.55 -11.39 1.28
CA GLN A 83 -8.90 -10.33 0.34
C GLN A 83 -9.83 -9.29 0.97
N ASN A 84 -10.79 -9.72 1.79
CA ASN A 84 -11.77 -8.82 2.38
C ASN A 84 -11.10 -7.91 3.42
N LEU A 85 -10.25 -8.50 4.27
CA LEU A 85 -9.46 -7.75 5.24
C LEU A 85 -8.50 -6.77 4.55
N TRP A 86 -7.83 -7.23 3.50
CA TRP A 86 -6.90 -6.40 2.73
C TRP A 86 -7.59 -5.18 2.11
N GLU A 87 -8.74 -5.37 1.47
CA GLU A 87 -9.51 -4.29 0.86
C GLU A 87 -9.99 -3.26 1.89
N GLU A 88 -10.48 -3.71 3.05
CA GLU A 88 -10.92 -2.82 4.13
C GLU A 88 -9.79 -1.88 4.58
N ILE A 89 -8.57 -2.40 4.72
CA ILE A 89 -7.40 -1.60 5.08
C ILE A 89 -6.98 -0.70 3.91
N TRP A 90 -6.82 -1.28 2.72
CA TRP A 90 -6.31 -0.58 1.55
C TRP A 90 -7.21 0.58 1.13
N ASP A 91 -8.54 0.42 1.18
CA ASP A 91 -9.51 1.46 0.82
C ASP A 91 -9.44 2.69 1.74
N ASN A 92 -9.08 2.49 3.01
CA ASN A 92 -8.94 3.55 4.01
C ASN A 92 -7.58 4.27 3.98
N LEU A 93 -6.62 3.79 3.17
CA LEU A 93 -5.29 4.35 3.07
C LEU A 93 -5.11 5.22 1.81
N THR A 94 -4.21 6.20 1.90
CA THR A 94 -3.85 7.09 0.80
C THR A 94 -2.71 6.54 -0.05
N GLN A 95 -2.51 7.11 -1.25
CA GLN A 95 -1.37 6.78 -2.11
C GLN A 95 -0.04 6.89 -1.33
N GLY A 96 0.80 5.86 -1.41
CA GLY A 96 2.11 5.82 -0.77
C GLY A 96 2.09 5.50 0.73
N ALA A 97 0.91 5.23 1.32
CA ALA A 97 0.82 4.76 2.70
C ALA A 97 1.52 3.40 2.87
N ILE A 98 1.92 3.10 4.11
CA ILE A 98 2.61 1.85 4.46
C ILE A 98 1.62 0.88 5.10
N ILE A 99 1.57 -0.36 4.59
CA ILE A 99 0.88 -1.49 5.20
C ILE A 99 1.94 -2.43 5.78
N THR A 100 1.92 -2.65 7.08
CA THR A 100 2.80 -3.63 7.74
C THR A 100 2.09 -4.97 7.86
N ILE A 101 2.70 -6.04 7.36
CA ILE A 101 2.24 -7.41 7.60
C ILE A 101 3.22 -8.07 8.58
N ARG A 102 2.69 -8.69 9.62
CA ARG A 102 3.49 -9.47 10.58
C ARG A 102 3.06 -10.92 10.56
N PHE A 103 4.01 -11.81 10.31
CA PHE A 103 3.84 -13.25 10.35
C PHE A 103 4.39 -13.79 11.65
N TYR A 104 3.62 -14.67 12.28
CA TYR A 104 3.93 -15.30 13.55
C TYR A 104 3.95 -16.81 13.39
N ALA A 105 4.78 -17.46 14.20
CA ALA A 105 4.79 -18.90 14.34
C ALA A 105 5.02 -19.27 15.80
N LYS A 106 4.40 -20.37 16.21
CA LYS A 106 4.53 -20.96 17.55
C LYS A 106 4.92 -22.42 17.41
N ASP A 107 5.94 -22.83 18.14
CA ASP A 107 6.39 -24.21 18.19
C ASP A 107 5.45 -25.09 19.04
N THR A 108 5.75 -26.39 19.12
CA THR A 108 4.99 -27.36 19.93
C THR A 108 5.17 -27.20 21.44
N LEU A 109 6.18 -26.43 21.88
CA LEU A 109 6.53 -26.20 23.28
C LEU A 109 6.03 -24.85 23.81
N GLY A 110 5.36 -24.07 22.95
CA GLY A 110 4.73 -22.79 23.24
C GLY A 110 5.61 -21.57 23.02
N ASN A 111 6.84 -21.73 22.49
CA ASN A 111 7.69 -20.60 22.13
C ASN A 111 7.20 -19.96 20.83
N GLU A 112 7.17 -18.63 20.82
CA GLU A 112 6.62 -17.84 19.72
C GLU A 112 7.68 -16.90 19.16
N ASN A 113 7.64 -16.70 17.84
CA ASN A 113 8.45 -15.70 17.17
C ASN A 113 7.65 -15.03 16.04
N PHE A 114 8.10 -13.86 15.59
CA PHE A 114 7.48 -13.14 14.49
C PHE A 114 8.51 -12.43 13.61
N VAL A 115 8.11 -12.19 12.37
CA VAL A 115 8.81 -11.30 11.42
C VAL A 115 7.78 -10.39 10.76
N GLU A 116 8.18 -9.17 10.43
CA GLU A 116 7.32 -8.20 9.77
C GLU A 116 7.96 -7.61 8.53
N LEU A 117 7.11 -7.13 7.63
CA LEU A 117 7.50 -6.44 6.40
C LEU A 117 6.58 -5.26 6.14
N ASN A 118 7.06 -4.29 5.38
CA ASN A 118 6.28 -3.12 4.97
C ASN A 118 6.01 -3.13 3.47
N LEU A 119 4.79 -2.76 3.09
CA LEU A 119 4.34 -2.64 1.70
C LEU A 119 3.87 -1.22 1.44
N ILE A 120 3.98 -0.77 0.19
CA ILE A 120 3.63 0.59 -0.21
C ILE A 120 2.34 0.58 -1.04
N VAL A 121 1.34 1.31 -0.58
CA VAL A 121 0.05 1.45 -1.29
C VAL A 121 0.23 2.17 -2.62
N GLU A 122 -0.21 1.53 -3.70
CA GLU A 122 -0.30 2.10 -5.04
C GLU A 122 -1.77 2.15 -5.48
N LYS A 123 -2.32 3.36 -5.47
CA LYS A 123 -3.67 3.71 -5.94
C LYS A 123 -3.61 3.99 -7.45
N PRO A 124 -4.67 3.66 -8.20
CA PRO A 124 -4.79 4.10 -9.58
C PRO A 124 -4.79 5.64 -9.62
N LEU A 125 -4.33 6.21 -10.74
CA LEU A 125 -4.35 7.65 -10.93
C LEU A 125 -5.80 8.15 -10.89
N GLU A 126 -6.16 8.87 -9.83
CA GLU A 126 -7.45 9.53 -9.74
C GLU A 126 -7.47 10.70 -10.72
N LEU A 127 -8.26 10.57 -11.77
CA LEU A 127 -8.55 11.70 -12.64
C LEU A 127 -9.29 12.76 -11.80
N PRO A 128 -8.92 14.05 -11.89
CA PRO A 128 -9.61 15.10 -11.15
C PRO A 128 -11.14 14.95 -11.29
N LYS A 129 -11.89 14.99 -10.18
CA LYS A 129 -13.36 14.73 -10.18
C LYS A 129 -14.15 15.54 -11.21
N PHE A 130 -13.68 16.73 -11.55
CA PHE A 130 -14.30 17.57 -12.58
C PHE A 130 -14.18 16.99 -14.01
N LEU A 131 -13.25 16.07 -14.28
CA LEU A 131 -13.13 15.36 -15.55
C LEU A 131 -14.09 14.17 -15.65
N SER A 132 -14.53 13.61 -14.52
CA SER A 132 -15.45 12.45 -14.46
C SER A 132 -16.92 12.83 -14.25
N ASP A 133 -17.22 14.08 -13.86
CA ASP A 133 -18.59 14.54 -13.60
C ASP A 133 -19.23 15.11 -14.90
N PRO A 134 -20.45 14.70 -15.29
CA PRO A 134 -21.18 15.32 -16.40
C PRO A 134 -21.34 16.85 -16.26
N LEU A 135 -21.35 17.40 -15.03
CA LEU A 135 -21.32 18.86 -14.83
C LEU A 135 -19.99 19.49 -15.27
N GLY A 136 -18.89 18.75 -15.18
CA GLY A 136 -17.57 19.18 -15.66
C GLY A 136 -17.54 19.44 -17.16
N LEU A 137 -18.37 18.74 -17.93
CA LEU A 137 -18.59 18.95 -19.36
C LEU A 137 -19.36 20.27 -19.64
N LEU A 138 -20.19 20.73 -18.71
CA LEU A 138 -20.98 21.95 -18.87
C LEU A 138 -20.11 23.20 -18.80
N LEU A 139 -19.05 23.23 -17.98
CA LEU A 139 -18.19 24.41 -17.82
C LEU A 139 -17.50 24.87 -19.14
N PRO A 140 -16.79 24.00 -19.88
CA PRO A 140 -16.14 24.40 -21.13
C PRO A 140 -17.15 24.65 -22.26
N THR A 141 -18.26 23.93 -22.31
CA THR A 141 -19.33 24.17 -23.29
C THR A 141 -20.05 25.50 -23.04
N LEU A 142 -20.38 25.83 -21.79
CA LEU A 142 -20.92 27.13 -21.40
C LEU A 142 -19.92 28.25 -21.71
N GLY A 143 -18.63 28.00 -21.47
CA GLY A 143 -17.54 28.88 -21.88
C GLY A 143 -17.58 29.19 -23.38
N LEU A 144 -17.70 28.18 -24.26
CA LEU A 144 -17.84 28.39 -25.70
C LEU A 144 -19.09 29.20 -26.06
N VAL A 145 -20.24 28.86 -25.45
CA VAL A 145 -21.51 29.56 -25.66
C VAL A 145 -21.44 31.03 -25.26
N VAL A 146 -20.68 31.39 -24.22
CA VAL A 146 -20.46 32.79 -23.80
C VAL A 146 -19.39 33.49 -24.65
N MET A 147 -18.35 32.76 -25.08
CA MET A 147 -17.24 33.32 -25.84
C MET A 147 -17.67 33.80 -27.24
N ILE A 148 -18.58 33.09 -27.91
CA ILE A 148 -19.10 33.47 -29.24
C ILE A 148 -19.76 34.87 -29.22
N PRO A 149 -20.80 35.15 -28.42
CA PRO A 149 -21.41 36.48 -28.35
C PRO A 149 -20.46 37.54 -27.79
N LEU A 150 -19.57 37.17 -26.86
CA LEU A 150 -18.55 38.09 -26.34
C LEU A 150 -17.58 38.55 -27.43
N THR A 151 -17.09 37.65 -28.28
CA THR A 151 -16.20 38.00 -29.41
C THR A 151 -16.91 38.91 -30.42
N ILE A 152 -18.18 38.64 -30.72
CA ILE A 152 -19.01 39.50 -31.60
C ILE A 152 -19.21 40.89 -30.96
N LYS A 153 -19.53 40.95 -29.68
CA LYS A 153 -19.73 42.22 -28.94
C LYS A 153 -18.44 43.03 -28.85
N LEU A 154 -17.32 42.38 -28.57
CA LEU A 154 -16.00 43.01 -28.51
C LEU A 154 -15.57 43.57 -29.87
N THR A 155 -15.70 42.80 -30.95
CA THR A 155 -15.30 43.24 -32.29
C THR A 155 -16.16 44.40 -32.82
N LYS A 156 -17.42 44.51 -32.39
CA LYS A 156 -18.31 45.64 -32.73
C LYS A 156 -18.11 46.87 -31.82
N SER A 157 -17.43 46.72 -30.68
CA SER A 157 -17.21 47.79 -29.70
C SER A 157 -16.47 49.00 -30.27
N ARG A 158 -16.82 50.18 -29.76
CA ARG A 158 -16.08 51.43 -30.02
C ARG A 158 -14.60 51.30 -29.65
N TYR A 159 -14.31 50.58 -28.57
CA TYR A 159 -12.93 50.29 -28.14
C TYR A 159 -12.16 49.54 -29.22
N TYR A 160 -12.71 48.43 -29.74
CA TYR A 160 -12.06 47.66 -30.79
C TYR A 160 -11.84 48.50 -32.06
N LYS A 161 -12.82 49.32 -32.44
CA LYS A 161 -12.70 50.23 -33.60
C LYS A 161 -11.58 51.27 -33.40
N SER A 162 -11.41 51.77 -32.18
CA SER A 162 -10.38 52.76 -31.80
C SER A 162 -8.95 52.21 -31.79
N LEU A 163 -8.75 50.89 -31.74
CA LEU A 163 -7.41 50.29 -31.75
C LEU A 163 -6.71 50.46 -33.11
N ASN A 164 -5.38 50.59 -33.05
CA ASN A 164 -4.54 50.52 -34.26
C ASN A 164 -4.47 49.08 -34.81
N ASN A 165 -3.96 48.92 -36.03
CA ASN A 165 -3.91 47.62 -36.72
C ASN A 165 -3.07 46.57 -35.98
N LYS A 166 -1.97 46.97 -35.32
CA LYS A 166 -1.11 46.08 -34.54
C LYS A 166 -1.86 45.48 -33.35
N HIS A 167 -2.56 46.30 -32.58
CA HIS A 167 -3.33 45.87 -31.42
C HIS A 167 -4.59 45.08 -31.81
N LYS A 168 -5.27 45.45 -32.91
CA LYS A 168 -6.38 44.66 -33.47
C LYS A 168 -5.94 43.24 -33.82
N LYS A 169 -4.81 43.09 -34.51
CA LYS A 169 -4.24 41.78 -34.86
C LYS A 169 -3.91 40.97 -33.60
N LYS A 170 -3.27 41.57 -32.60
CA LYS A 170 -2.95 40.92 -31.33
C LYS A 170 -4.20 40.43 -30.59
N LEU A 171 -5.21 41.29 -30.44
CA LEU A 171 -6.45 40.95 -29.75
C LEU A 171 -7.23 39.83 -30.48
N ARG A 172 -7.28 39.86 -31.81
CA ARG A 172 -7.89 38.78 -32.60
C ARG A 172 -7.18 37.44 -32.37
N ASN A 173 -5.85 37.43 -32.35
CA ASN A 173 -5.09 36.21 -32.10
C ASN A 173 -5.35 35.65 -30.69
N VAL A 174 -5.48 36.51 -29.68
CA VAL A 174 -5.83 36.09 -28.31
C VAL A 174 -7.23 35.46 -28.27
N LEU A 175 -8.22 36.08 -28.94
CA LEU A 175 -9.58 35.54 -28.99
C LEU A 175 -9.64 34.18 -29.70
N ILE A 176 -8.89 34.01 -30.80
CA ILE A 176 -8.78 32.73 -31.52
C ILE A 176 -8.10 31.68 -30.64
N ALA A 177 -7.00 32.03 -29.97
CA ALA A 177 -6.29 31.11 -29.07
C ALA A 177 -7.18 30.69 -27.89
N ALA A 178 -7.94 31.61 -27.30
CA ALA A 178 -8.90 31.30 -26.25
C ALA A 178 -10.01 30.35 -26.74
N GLY A 179 -10.59 30.61 -27.91
CA GLY A 179 -11.58 29.72 -28.52
C GLY A 179 -11.03 28.32 -28.81
N PHE A 180 -9.81 28.24 -29.36
CA PHE A 180 -9.13 26.97 -29.62
C PHE A 180 -8.83 26.20 -28.34
N PHE A 181 -8.37 26.88 -27.28
CA PHE A 181 -8.12 26.26 -25.99
C PHE A 181 -9.41 25.70 -25.38
N LEU A 182 -10.52 26.46 -25.40
CA LEU A 182 -11.81 25.96 -24.94
C LEU A 182 -12.32 24.79 -25.79
N SER A 183 -12.11 24.79 -27.11
CA SER A 183 -12.52 23.66 -27.96
C SER A 183 -11.68 22.41 -27.72
N LEU A 184 -10.36 22.57 -27.52
CA LEU A 184 -9.47 21.45 -27.18
C LEU A 184 -9.86 20.86 -25.83
N LEU A 185 -10.19 21.74 -24.88
CA LEU A 185 -10.70 21.35 -23.59
C LEU A 185 -11.96 20.51 -23.79
N THR A 186 -13.00 21.00 -24.48
CA THR A 186 -14.22 20.19 -24.74
C THR A 186 -13.95 18.86 -25.45
N LEU A 187 -13.00 18.82 -26.40
CA LEU A 187 -12.72 17.61 -27.19
C LEU A 187 -12.10 16.50 -26.32
N ASN A 188 -11.22 16.88 -25.38
CA ASN A 188 -10.65 15.96 -24.38
C ASN A 188 -11.66 15.36 -23.40
N PHE A 189 -12.90 15.88 -23.35
CA PHE A 189 -13.97 15.27 -22.54
C PHE A 189 -14.93 14.42 -23.38
N ILE A 190 -14.90 14.54 -24.71
CA ILE A 190 -15.79 13.79 -25.63
C ILE A 190 -15.14 12.45 -26.06
N PHE A 191 -13.81 12.38 -26.05
CA PHE A 191 -13.00 11.20 -26.38
C PHE A 191 -12.21 10.74 -25.16
#